data_AF-A0A6V7JRI6-F1
#
_entry.id   AF-A0A6V7JRI6-F1
#
_cell.length_a   1.000
_cell.length_b   1.000
_cell.length_c   1.000
_cell.angle_alpha   90.00
_cell.angle_beta   90.00
_cell.angle_gamma   90.00
#
_symmetry.space_group_name_H-M   'P 1'
#
loop_
_entity.id
_entity.type
_entity.pdbx_description
1 polymer ?
#
loop_
_entity_poly.entity_id
_entity_poly.type
_entity_poly.pdbx_seq_one_letter_code
_entity_poly.pdbx_strand_id
1 'polypeptide(L)' 'LLISIFKTWFGSLHNLFSEPCKRCGLHLHSALPPTWRDFRTLEPFHQECKP' A
#
# COMPACT_ATOMS: atom_id res chain seq x y z
N LEU A 1 20.64 11.06 4.11
CA LEU A 1 20.14 9.71 4.46
C LEU A 1 18.64 9.71 4.74
N LEU A 2 18.15 10.44 5.75
CA LEU A 2 16.71 10.50 6.08
C LEU A 2 15.82 11.02 4.94
N ILE A 3 16.26 12.07 4.22
CA ILE A 3 15.51 12.64 3.09
C ILE A 3 15.35 11.62 1.95
N SER A 4 16.37 10.80 1.69
CA SER A 4 16.33 9.78 0.63
C SER A 4 15.35 8.66 0.98
N ILE A 5 15.35 8.20 2.24
CA ILE A 5 14.41 7.20 2.74
C ILE A 5 12.97 7.75 2.72
N PHE A 6 12.79 9.00 3.11
CA PHE A 6 11.49 9.67 3.07
C PHE A 6 10.97 9.79 1.63
N LYS A 7 11.82 10.13 0.65
CA LYS A 7 11.43 10.16 -0.76
C LYS A 7 11.06 8.78 -1.30
N THR A 8 11.78 7.73 -0.91
CA THR A 8 11.46 6.36 -1.32
C THR A 8 10.16 5.85 -0.69
N TRP A 9 9.95 6.12 0.60
CA TRP A 9 8.70 5.79 1.30
C TRP A 9 7.52 6.60 0.75
N PHE A 10 7.68 7.90 0.55
CA PHE A 10 6.64 8.75 -0.03
C PHE A 10 6.35 8.39 -1.49
N GLY A 11 7.38 8.05 -2.26
CA GLY A 11 7.25 7.54 -3.63
C GLY A 11 6.54 6.19 -3.71
N SER A 12 6.71 5.30 -2.73
CA SER A 12 5.92 4.05 -2.67
C SER A 12 4.46 4.29 -2.30
N LEU A 13 4.12 5.47 -1.76
CA LEU A 13 2.74 5.92 -1.56
C LEU A 13 2.15 6.64 -2.78
N HIS A 14 2.94 6.96 -3.82
CA HIS A 14 2.46 7.64 -5.03
C HIS A 14 1.34 6.85 -5.72
N ASN A 15 1.42 5.52 -5.70
CA ASN A 15 0.39 4.65 -6.29
C ASN A 15 -0.56 4.05 -5.23
N LEU A 16 -0.48 4.51 -3.98
CA LEU A 16 -1.28 3.98 -2.86
C LEU A 16 -2.79 4.07 -3.12
N PHE A 17 -3.21 5.15 -3.78
CA PHE A 17 -4.62 5.38 -4.13
C PHE A 17 -4.97 4.88 -5.54
N SER A 18 -3.98 4.39 -6.29
CA SER A 18 -4.16 3.94 -7.68
C SER A 18 -4.27 2.43 -7.79
N GLU A 19 -3.63 1.69 -6.87
CA GLU A 19 -3.67 0.22 -6.84
C GLU A 19 -4.79 -0.28 -5.91
N PRO A 20 -5.71 -1.16 -6.38
CA PRO A 20 -6.71 -1.77 -5.51
C PRO A 20 -6.07 -2.85 -4.63
N CYS A 21 -6.68 -3.11 -3.47
CA CYS A 21 -6.29 -4.22 -2.61
C CYS A 21 -6.39 -5.56 -3.37
N LYS A 22 -5.33 -6.37 -3.31
CA LYS A 22 -5.29 -7.66 -4.01
C LYS A 22 -6.35 -8.67 -3.54
N ARG A 23 -6.73 -8.63 -2.25
CA ARG A 23 -7.73 -9.55 -1.67
C ARG A 23 -9.17 -9.12 -1.96
N CYS A 24 -9.53 -7.87 -1.70
CA CYS A 24 -10.92 -7.41 -1.81
C CYS A 24 -11.23 -6.61 -3.09
N GLY A 25 -10.22 -6.22 -3.88
CA GLY A 25 -10.40 -5.47 -5.12
C GLY A 25 -10.76 -4.00 -4.95
N LEU A 26 -10.86 -3.50 -3.72
CA LEU A 26 -11.22 -2.10 -3.43
C LEU A 26 -9.99 -1.21 -3.25
N HIS A 27 -10.08 0.03 -3.73
CA HIS A 27 -9.11 1.09 -3.43
C HIS A 27 -9.24 1.64 -2.00
N LEU A 28 -10.43 1.54 -1.41
CA LEU A 28 -10.71 1.96 -0.04
C LEU A 28 -11.53 0.89 0.68
N HIS A 29 -11.13 0.58 1.91
CA HIS A 29 -11.93 -0.21 2.84
C HIS A 29 -11.97 0.54 4.18
N SER A 30 -13.18 0.81 4.69
CA SER A 30 -13.37 1.67 5.87
C SER A 30 -12.68 3.04 5.76
N ALA A 31 -12.71 3.65 4.57
CA ALA A 31 -12.02 4.90 4.23
C ALA A 31 -10.48 4.86 4.34
N LEU A 32 -9.88 3.67 4.42
CA LEU A 32 -8.44 3.47 4.44
C LEU A 32 -7.98 2.81 3.12
N PRO A 33 -6.88 3.28 2.51
CA PRO A 33 -6.30 2.64 1.33
C PRO A 33 -5.49 1.38 1.70
N PRO A 34 -5.11 0.54 0.73
CA PRO A 34 -4.30 -0.65 0.98
C PRO A 34 -2.83 -0.29 1.28
N THR A 35 -2.56 0.05 2.54
CA THR A 35 -1.25 0.54 3.02
C THR A 35 -0.23 -0.56 3.30
N TRP A 36 -0.66 -1.81 3.48
CA TRP A 36 0.25 -2.91 3.72
C TRP A 36 0.72 -3.50 2.40
N ARG A 37 2.02 -3.78 2.28
CA ARG A 37 2.59 -4.45 1.10
C ARG A 37 3.21 -5.78 1.53
N ASP A 38 2.93 -6.83 0.77
CA ASP A 38 3.54 -8.14 1.00
C ASP A 38 5.07 -8.07 0.82
N PHE A 39 5.84 -8.69 1.71
CA PHE A 39 7.30 -8.57 1.67
C PHE A 39 7.96 -9.28 0.48
N ARG A 40 7.28 -10.26 -0.14
CA ARG A 40 7.84 -11.04 -1.24
C ARG A 40 7.39 -10.50 -2.60
N THR A 41 6.13 -10.16 -2.71
CA THR A 41 5.47 -9.78 -3.97
C THR A 41 5.23 -8.27 -4.09
N LEU A 42 5.29 -7.53 -2.98
CA LEU A 42 4.96 -6.10 -2.87
C LEU A 42 3.50 -5.77 -3.21
N GLU A 43 2.63 -6.78 -3.32
CA GLU A 43 1.21 -6.59 -3.60
C GLU A 43 0.51 -5.81 -2.47
N PRO A 44 -0.42 -4.90 -2.80
CA PRO A 44 -1.08 -4.04 -1.82
C PRO A 44 -2.28 -4.72 -1.15
N PHE A 45 -2.38 -4.57 0.17
CA PHE A 45 -3.49 -5.06 1.00
C PHE A 45 -3.92 -4.03 2.05
N HIS A 46 -5.21 -4.02 2.40
CA HIS A 46 -5.66 -3.42 3.66
C HIS A 46 -5.12 -4.21 4.85
N GLN A 47 -5.08 -3.59 6.03
CA GLN A 47 -4.61 -4.23 7.26
C GLN A 47 -5.41 -5.50 7.59
N GLU A 48 -6.72 -5.47 7.39
CA GLU A 48 -7.66 -6.59 7.53
C GLU A 48 -7.60 -7.59 6.37
N CYS A 49 -6.95 -7.22 5.26
CA CYS A 49 -6.82 -8.03 4.06
C CYS A 49 -5.46 -8.73 3.94
N LYS A 50 -4.58 -8.60 4.93
CA LYS A 50 -3.27 -9.27 4.95
C LYS A 50 -3.42 -10.79 4.81
N PRO A 51 -2.56 -11.46 4.01
CA PRO A 51 -2.47 -12.91 3.89
C PRO A 51 -2.65 -13.64 5.22
#